data_AF-A0A7X8ARB4-F1
#
_entry.id   AF-A0A7X8ARB4-F1
#
_cell.length_a   1.000
_cell.length_b   1.000
_cell.length_c   1.000
_cell.angle_alpha   90.00
_cell.angle_beta   90.00
_cell.angle_gamma   90.00
#
_symmetry.space_group_name_H-M   'P 1'
#
loop_
_entity.id
_entity.type
_entity.pdbx_description
1 polymer ?
#
loop_
_entity_poly.entity_id
_entity_poly.type
_entity_poly.pdbx_seq_one_letter_code
_entity_poly.pdbx_strand_id
1 'polypeptide(L)'
;LVVNPIPKEEALPYKDIEKVIDEALEEMKKAGVKGKEETPYLLSKLNELTKGKSQAANEALVINNAKLGASIAKHICRELYED
;
A
#
# COMPACT_ATOMS: atom_id res chain seq x y z
N LEU A 1 -7.51 -11.65 -8.66
CA LEU A 1 -6.84 -10.48 -8.07
C LEU A 1 -6.49 -9.53 -9.21
N VAL A 2 -6.88 -8.26 -9.11
CA VAL A 2 -6.46 -7.21 -10.04
C VAL A 2 -5.36 -6.41 -9.35
N VAL A 3 -4.20 -6.29 -9.98
CA VAL A 3 -3.08 -5.49 -9.45
C VAL A 3 -3.00 -4.18 -10.22
N ASN A 4 -2.89 -3.08 -9.50
CA ASN A 4 -2.90 -1.74 -10.06
C ASN A 4 -1.72 -0.96 -9.48
N PRO A 5 -0.76 -0.54 -10.32
CA PRO A 5 0.39 0.20 -9.84
C PRO A 5 -0.03 1.54 -9.23
N ILE A 6 0.71 2.00 -8.22
CA ILE A 6 0.61 3.38 -7.75
C ILE A 6 0.97 4.36 -8.90
N PRO A 7 0.34 5.54 -8.99
CA PRO A 7 0.79 6.60 -9.89
C PRO A 7 2.29 6.88 -9.70
N LYS A 8 3.02 7.08 -10.81
CA LYS A 8 4.49 7.18 -10.78
C LYS A 8 4.98 8.37 -9.96
N GLU A 9 4.20 9.44 -9.94
CA GLU A 9 4.48 10.70 -9.28
C GLU A 9 4.34 10.59 -7.75
N GLU A 10 3.54 9.63 -7.29
CA GLU A 10 3.27 9.36 -5.87
C GLU A 10 4.11 8.17 -5.35
N ALA A 11 4.88 7.52 -6.24
CA ALA A 11 5.69 6.36 -5.92
C ALA A 11 6.96 6.76 -5.17
N LEU A 12 7.29 6.01 -4.11
CA LEU A 12 8.58 6.11 -3.46
C LEU A 12 9.68 5.43 -4.28
N PRO A 13 10.93 5.93 -4.27
CA PRO A 13 12.05 5.24 -4.88
C PRO A 13 12.22 3.84 -4.29
N TYR A 14 12.32 2.83 -5.16
CA TYR A 14 12.40 1.42 -4.75
C TYR A 14 13.52 1.16 -3.73
N LYS A 15 14.73 1.66 -4.01
CA LYS A 15 15.90 1.44 -3.14
C LYS A 15 15.73 2.08 -1.75
N ASP A 16 15.02 3.20 -1.69
CA ASP A 16 14.81 3.91 -0.43
C ASP A 16 13.80 3.15 0.44
N ILE A 17 12.69 2.69 -0.16
CA ILE A 17 11.67 1.94 0.59
C ILE A 17 12.14 0.53 0.97
N GLU A 18 12.91 -0.14 0.12
CA GLU A 18 13.50 -1.46 0.40
C GLU A 18 14.37 -1.41 1.66
N LYS A 19 15.26 -0.43 1.76
CA LYS A 19 16.10 -0.22 2.95
C LYS A 19 15.27 0.01 4.22
N VAL A 20 14.21 0.81 4.12
CA VAL A 20 13.34 1.13 5.26
C VAL A 20 12.51 -0.08 5.69
N ILE A 21 12.12 -0.95 4.76
CA ILE A 21 11.43 -2.21 5.04
C ILE A 21 12.36 -3.16 5.80
N ASP A 22 13.60 -3.33 5.35
CA ASP A 22 14.57 -4.20 6.01
C ASP A 22 14.86 -3.75 7.45
N GLU A 23 15.04 -2.44 7.66
CA GLU A 23 15.21 -1.85 8.99
C GLU A 23 13.99 -2.10 9.89
N ALA A 24 12.77 -1.90 9.37
CA ALA A 24 11.54 -2.13 10.12
C ALA A 24 11.35 -3.62 10.51
N LEU A 25 11.73 -4.54 9.62
CA LEU A 25 11.68 -5.99 9.89
C LEU A 25 12.68 -6.40 10.98
N GLU A 26 13.89 -5.85 10.96
CA GLU A 26 14.87 -6.10 12.02
C GLU A 26 14.38 -5.57 13.38
N GLU A 27 13.84 -4.36 13.42
CA GLU A 27 13.29 -3.78 14.65
C GLU A 27 12.10 -4.58 15.18
N MET A 28 11.17 -4.99 14.31
CA MET A 28 10.03 -5.83 14.68
C MET A 28 10.48 -7.12 15.34
N LYS A 29 11.50 -7.76 14.75
CA LYS A 29 12.09 -9.00 15.29
C LYS A 29 12.74 -8.78 16.65
N LYS A 30 13.49 -7.68 16.83
CA LYS A 30 14.11 -7.30 18.12
C LYS A 30 13.06 -7.00 19.18
N ALA A 31 11.93 -6.41 18.80
CA ALA A 31 10.79 -6.11 19.67
C ALA A 31 9.93 -7.34 20.00
N GLY A 32 10.15 -8.49 19.34
CA GLY A 32 9.42 -9.73 19.59
C GLY A 32 7.94 -9.69 19.14
N VAL A 33 7.59 -8.76 18.26
CA VAL A 33 6.22 -8.61 17.71
C VAL A 33 5.92 -9.80 16.78
N LYS A 34 4.72 -10.40 16.93
CA LYS A 34 4.31 -11.60 16.17
C LYS A 34 2.82 -11.62 15.89
N GLY A 35 2.45 -12.37 14.85
CA GLY A 35 1.05 -12.63 14.49
C GLY A 35 0.33 -11.37 14.01
N LYS A 36 -0.91 -11.17 14.47
CA LYS A 36 -1.76 -10.05 14.02
C LYS A 36 -1.16 -8.65 14.24
N GLU A 37 -0.18 -8.52 15.13
CA GLU A 37 0.48 -7.24 15.44
C GLU A 37 1.62 -6.90 14.46
N GLU A 38 2.07 -7.85 13.63
CA GLU A 38 3.19 -7.64 12.69
C GLU A 38 2.86 -6.55 11.66
N THR A 39 1.69 -6.63 11.02
CA THR A 39 1.32 -5.66 9.97
C THR A 39 1.11 -4.24 10.53
N PRO A 40 0.32 -4.03 11.61
CA PRO A 40 0.22 -2.70 12.22
C PRO A 40 1.56 -2.13 12.67
N TYR A 41 2.44 -2.96 13.24
CA TYR A 41 3.77 -2.53 13.65
C TYR A 41 4.61 -2.06 12.46
N LEU A 42 4.71 -2.89 11.41
CA LEU A 42 5.50 -2.56 10.22
C LEU A 42 4.99 -1.28 9.54
N LEU A 43 3.68 -1.15 9.33
CA LEU A 43 3.12 0.04 8.70
C LEU A 43 3.40 1.31 9.52
N SER A 44 3.28 1.23 10.84
CA SER A 44 3.63 2.34 11.74
C SER A 44 5.11 2.70 11.63
N LYS A 45 6.00 1.70 11.64
CA LYS A 45 7.45 1.91 11.56
C LYS A 45 7.88 2.49 10.22
N LEU A 46 7.32 2.00 9.11
CA LEU A 46 7.54 2.57 7.78
C LEU A 46 7.13 4.04 7.73
N ASN A 47 5.98 4.39 8.33
CA ASN A 47 5.51 5.77 8.38
C ASN A 47 6.45 6.68 9.19
N GLU A 48 6.94 6.20 10.32
CA GLU A 48 7.94 6.89 11.15
C GLU A 48 9.24 7.14 10.38
N LEU A 49 9.85 6.08 9.84
CA LEU A 49 11.15 6.13 9.15
C LEU A 49 11.10 6.94 7.85
N THR A 50 9.96 6.92 7.14
CA THR A 50 9.77 7.74 5.93
C THR A 50 9.22 9.14 6.21
N LYS A 51 9.01 9.51 7.49
CA LYS A 51 8.46 10.81 7.91
C LYS A 51 7.13 11.14 7.22
N GLY A 52 6.19 10.20 7.18
CA GLY A 52 4.86 10.40 6.57
C GLY A 52 4.76 10.01 5.10
N LYS A 53 5.87 9.83 4.39
CA LYS A 53 5.82 9.63 2.93
C LYS A 53 5.24 8.27 2.53
N SER A 54 5.47 7.20 3.29
CA SER A 54 4.86 5.89 3.02
C SER A 54 3.34 5.93 3.19
N GLN A 55 2.84 6.68 4.18
CA GLN A 55 1.41 6.86 4.39
C GLN A 55 0.77 7.63 3.24
N ALA A 56 1.40 8.73 2.79
CA ALA A 56 0.92 9.50 1.63
C ALA A 56 0.88 8.64 0.35
N ALA A 57 1.93 7.87 0.08
CA ALA A 57 1.96 6.95 -1.06
C ALA A 57 0.86 5.88 -0.96
N ASN A 58 0.63 5.32 0.24
CA ASN A 58 -0.44 4.35 0.46
C ASN A 58 -1.84 4.95 0.23
N GLU A 59 -2.08 6.19 0.67
CA GLU A 59 -3.33 6.90 0.42
C GLU A 59 -3.57 7.11 -1.09
N ALA A 60 -2.55 7.58 -1.81
CA ALA A 60 -2.61 7.72 -3.27
C ALA A 60 -2.91 6.39 -3.98
N LEU A 61 -2.30 5.29 -3.52
CA LEU A 61 -2.57 3.94 -4.03
C LEU A 61 -4.02 3.51 -3.77
N VAL A 62 -4.54 3.71 -2.56
CA VAL A 62 -5.94 3.35 -2.22
C VAL A 62 -6.93 4.13 -3.09
N ILE A 63 -6.70 5.43 -3.29
CA ILE A 63 -7.53 6.26 -4.18
C ILE A 63 -7.45 5.74 -5.63
N ASN A 64 -6.26 5.39 -6.12
CA ASN A 64 -6.10 4.85 -7.47
C ASN A 64 -6.82 3.49 -7.63
N ASN A 65 -6.73 2.62 -6.62
CA ASN A 65 -7.42 1.34 -6.59
C ASN A 65 -8.94 1.51 -6.56
N ALA A 66 -9.45 2.48 -5.79
CA ALA A 66 -10.88 2.77 -5.74
C ALA A 66 -11.41 3.26 -7.10
N LYS A 67 -10.66 4.11 -7.81
CA LYS A 67 -11.01 4.57 -9.16
C LYS A 67 -11.09 3.43 -10.17
N LEU A 68 -10.08 2.56 -10.19
CA LEU A 68 -10.08 1.39 -11.07
C LEU A 68 -11.20 0.42 -10.69
N GLY A 69 -11.36 0.14 -9.40
CA GLY A 69 -12.42 -0.75 -8.88
C GLY A 69 -13.82 -0.28 -9.28
N ALA A 70 -14.10 1.02 -9.15
CA ALA A 70 -15.37 1.61 -9.58
C ALA A 70 -15.57 1.49 -11.10
N SER A 71 -14.52 1.69 -11.89
CA SER A 71 -14.57 1.57 -13.36
C SER A 71 -14.87 0.13 -13.80
N ILE A 72 -14.21 -0.84 -13.17
CA ILE A 72 -14.45 -2.28 -13.39
C ILE A 72 -15.89 -2.63 -13.02
N ALA A 73 -16.35 -2.24 -11.83
CA ALA A 73 -17.71 -2.51 -11.37
C ALA A 73 -18.76 -1.95 -12.35
N LYS A 74 -18.57 -0.69 -12.79
CA LYS A 74 -19.45 -0.06 -13.78
C LYS A 74 -19.48 -0.84 -15.09
N HIS A 75 -18.33 -1.28 -15.59
CA HIS A 75 -18.27 -2.01 -16.86
C HIS A 75 -19.00 -3.36 -16.76
N ILE A 76 -18.76 -4.11 -15.67
CA ILE A 76 -19.43 -5.38 -15.40
C ILE A 76 -20.94 -5.18 -15.28
N CYS A 77 -21.41 -4.13 -14.56
CA CYS A 77 -22.84 -3.87 -14.46
C CYS A 77 -23.47 -3.58 -15.83
N ARG A 78 -22.79 -2.84 -16.71
CA ARG A 78 -23.30 -2.60 -18.06
C ARG A 78 -23.38 -3.88 -18.87
N GLU A 79 -22.29 -4.65 -18.90
CA GLU A 79 -22.21 -5.91 -19.65
C GLU A 79 -23.28 -6.93 -19.20
N LEU A 80 -23.61 -6.96 -17.91
CA LEU A 80 -24.55 -7.93 -17.36
C LEU A 80 -26.02 -7.50 -17.39
N TYR A 81 -26.32 -6.20 -17.47
CA TYR A 81 -27.68 -5.67 -17.23
C TYR A 81 -28.17 -4.64 -18.24
N GLU A 82 -27.34 -4.14 -19.14
CA GLU A 82 -27.73 -3.20 -20.20
C GLU A 82 -27.51 -3.87 -21.57
N ASP A 83 -28.59 -4.36 -22.20
CA ASP A 83 -28.64 -4.82 -23.60
C ASP A 83 -28.48 -3.65 -24.59
#